data_AF-A0A402CWN4-F1
#
_entry.id   AF-A0A402CWN4-F1
#
_cell.length_a   1.000
_cell.length_b   1.000
_cell.length_c   1.000
_cell.angle_alpha   90.00
_cell.angle_beta   90.00
_cell.angle_gamma   90.00
#
_symmetry.space_group_name_H-M   'P 1'
#
loop_
_entity.id
_entity.type
_entity.pdbx_description
1 polymer ?
#
loop_
_entity_poly.entity_id
_entity_poly.type
_entity_poly.pdbx_seq_one_letter_code
_entity_poly.pdbx_strand_id
1 'polypeptide(L)'
;MDSDIVEYSSIVLRTTEDGDRLTITAESGNIGNAYEEVDMAREGEDGPVEIAFNAKYLSDVLNVLDTEGLNIELTEPLRPGVIRPTEDADYLCVLMPMQVV
;
A
#
# COMPACT_ATOMS: atom_id res chain seq x y z
N MET A 1 -3.67 17.62 2.38
CA MET A 1 -3.58 16.15 2.51
C MET A 1 -2.33 15.88 3.31
N ASP A 2 -2.55 15.26 4.46
CA ASP A 2 -1.91 15.53 5.76
C ASP A 2 -0.39 15.36 5.85
N SER A 3 0.23 16.33 6.52
CA SER A 3 1.64 16.31 6.93
C SER A 3 1.98 15.17 7.90
N ASP A 4 0.98 14.46 8.43
CA ASP A 4 1.14 13.41 9.42
C ASP A 4 1.70 12.11 8.81
N ILE A 5 1.53 11.88 7.50
CA ILE A 5 2.03 10.65 6.85
C ILE A 5 3.57 10.60 6.83
N VAL A 6 4.24 11.76 6.83
CA VAL A 6 5.72 11.89 6.74
C VAL A 6 6.43 11.34 7.99
N GLU A 7 5.70 11.14 9.07
CA GLU A 7 6.25 10.86 10.39
C GLU A 7 6.01 9.37 10.82
N TYR A 8 5.33 8.58 9.96
CA TYR A 8 5.21 7.12 10.08
C TYR A 8 6.41 6.39 9.46
N SER A 9 6.83 5.27 10.08
CA SER A 9 7.97 4.48 9.58
C SER A 9 7.55 3.43 8.54
N SER A 10 6.37 2.86 8.70
CA SER A 10 5.87 1.76 7.87
C SER A 10 4.37 1.85 7.65
N ILE A 11 3.94 1.50 6.44
CA ILE A 11 2.53 1.29 6.09
C ILE A 11 2.35 -0.20 5.78
N VAL A 12 1.45 -0.86 6.50
CA VAL A 12 1.06 -2.25 6.30
C VAL A 12 -0.26 -2.27 5.52
N LEU A 13 -0.26 -3.00 4.40
CA LEU A 13 -1.42 -3.27 3.58
C LEU A 13 -1.86 -4.71 3.84
N ARG A 14 -3.09 -4.90 4.30
CA ARG A 14 -3.67 -6.21 4.58
C ARG A 14 -5.02 -6.36 3.90
N THR A 15 -5.22 -7.43 3.15
CA THR A 15 -6.54 -7.75 2.58
C THR A 15 -7.41 -8.42 3.62
N THR A 16 -8.71 -8.14 3.63
CA THR A 16 -9.69 -8.87 4.44
C THR A 16 -9.84 -10.33 3.97
N GLU A 17 -10.43 -11.19 4.82
CA GLU A 17 -10.62 -12.61 4.51
C GLU A 17 -11.53 -12.85 3.29
N ASP A 18 -12.49 -11.95 3.06
CA ASP A 18 -13.38 -11.97 1.88
C ASP A 18 -12.70 -11.41 0.62
N GLY A 19 -11.56 -10.72 0.76
CA GLY A 19 -10.80 -10.14 -0.35
C GLY A 19 -11.38 -8.86 -0.94
N ASP A 20 -12.47 -8.32 -0.38
CA ASP A 20 -13.19 -7.16 -0.94
C ASP A 20 -12.64 -5.82 -0.41
N ARG A 21 -11.87 -5.86 0.68
CA ARG A 21 -11.39 -4.65 1.36
C ARG A 21 -9.89 -4.72 1.64
N LEU A 22 -9.26 -3.56 1.56
CA LEU A 22 -7.87 -3.33 1.92
C LEU A 22 -7.82 -2.52 3.21
N THR A 23 -7.24 -3.11 4.25
CA THR A 23 -6.89 -2.44 5.48
C THR A 23 -5.49 -1.84 5.35
N ILE A 24 -5.38 -0.55 5.67
CA ILE A 24 -4.13 0.22 5.67
C ILE A 24 -3.83 0.60 7.12
N THR A 25 -2.72 0.12 7.65
CA THR A 25 -2.24 0.48 9.00
C THR A 25 -0.92 1.21 8.89
N ALA A 26 -0.82 2.42 9.43
CA ALA A 26 0.44 3.14 9.53
C ALA A 26 0.90 3.17 10.99
N GLU A 27 2.17 2.82 11.23
CA GLU A 27 2.74 2.73 12.59
C GLU A 27 3.92 3.70 12.76
N SER A 28 3.91 4.44 13.88
CA SER A 28 5.02 5.31 14.29
C SER A 28 5.25 5.25 15.79
N GLY A 29 6.49 5.03 16.21
CA GLY A 29 6.87 4.91 17.61
C GLY A 29 6.60 6.16 18.47
N ASN A 30 6.36 7.33 17.85
CA ASN A 30 6.17 8.61 18.56
C ASN A 30 4.75 9.18 18.50
N ILE A 31 3.92 8.70 17.56
CA ILE A 31 2.67 9.40 17.15
C ILE A 31 1.46 8.47 17.22
N GLY A 32 1.69 7.16 17.39
CA GLY A 32 0.64 6.14 17.44
C GLY A 32 0.39 5.49 16.09
N ASN A 33 -0.80 4.89 15.95
CA ASN A 33 -1.19 4.11 14.78
C ASN A 33 -2.36 4.78 14.05
N ALA A 34 -2.30 4.82 12.72
CA ALA A 34 -3.45 5.16 11.88
C ALA A 34 -4.03 3.88 11.27
N TYR A 35 -5.34 3.87 11.09
CA TYR A 35 -6.09 2.73 10.55
C TYR A 35 -7.12 3.25 9.56
N GLU A 36 -7.07 2.74 8.33
CA GLU A 36 -8.03 3.04 7.27
C GLU A 36 -8.46 1.75 6.57
N GLU A 37 -9.69 1.75 6.05
CA GLU A 37 -10.22 0.67 5.23
C GLU A 37 -10.78 1.22 3.94
N VAL A 38 -10.35 0.66 2.82
CA VAL A 38 -10.82 1.06 1.49
C VAL A 38 -11.34 -0.16 0.74
N ASP A 39 -12.39 0.06 -0.05
CA ASP A 39 -12.91 -0.97 -0.94
C ASP A 39 -11.93 -1.20 -2.10
N MET A 40 -11.76 -2.47 -2.50
CA MET A 40 -10.88 -2.82 -3.61
C MET A 40 -11.47 -3.93 -4.47
N ALA A 41 -11.06 -3.96 -5.74
CA ALA A 41 -11.25 -5.13 -6.59
C ALA A 41 -9.96 -5.95 -6.57
N ARG A 42 -10.06 -7.24 -6.28
CA ARG A 42 -8.92 -8.16 -6.26
C ARG A 42 -8.96 -9.11 -7.44
N GLU A 43 -7.83 -9.27 -8.08
CA GLU A 43 -7.56 -10.35 -9.02
C GLU A 43 -6.46 -11.26 -8.46
N GLY A 44 -6.63 -12.58 -8.48
CA GLY A 44 -5.62 -13.55 -8.02
C GLY A 44 -6.17 -14.63 -7.10
N GLU A 45 -5.26 -15.34 -6.40
CA GLU A 45 -5.62 -16.44 -5.49
C GLU A 45 -6.36 -15.94 -4.24
N ASP A 46 -7.24 -16.78 -3.69
CA ASP A 46 -7.96 -16.53 -2.45
C ASP A 46 -7.01 -16.67 -1.23
N GLY A 47 -7.07 -15.72 -0.30
CA GLY A 47 -6.33 -15.77 0.96
C GLY A 47 -5.80 -14.40 1.42
N PRO A 48 -5.55 -14.20 2.72
CA PRO A 48 -5.09 -12.91 3.21
C PRO A 48 -3.70 -12.60 2.68
N VAL A 49 -3.55 -11.44 2.03
CA VAL A 49 -2.25 -10.88 1.66
C VAL A 49 -1.91 -9.81 2.67
N GLU A 50 -0.68 -9.87 3.17
CA GLU A 50 -0.11 -8.84 4.04
C GLU A 50 1.27 -8.44 3.50
N ILE A 51 1.46 -7.14 3.34
CA ILE A 51 2.73 -6.58 2.89
C ILE A 51 2.96 -5.23 3.56
N ALA A 52 4.20 -4.95 3.94
CA ALA A 52 4.59 -3.66 4.48
C ALA A 52 5.50 -2.91 3.52
N PHE A 53 5.28 -1.60 3.41
CA PHE A 53 6.11 -0.69 2.66
C PHE A 53 6.64 0.42 3.55
N ASN A 54 7.75 1.02 3.13
CA ASN A 54 8.22 2.25 3.75
C ASN A 54 7.19 3.36 3.51
N ALA A 55 6.72 3.99 4.59
CA ALA A 55 5.64 4.98 4.50
C ALA A 55 6.02 6.15 3.58
N LYS A 56 7.24 6.68 3.74
CA LYS A 56 7.74 7.78 2.92
C LYS A 56 7.74 7.44 1.42
N TYR A 57 8.20 6.25 1.04
CA TYR A 57 8.22 5.88 -0.37
C TYR A 57 6.82 5.69 -0.95
N LEU A 58 5.92 5.05 -0.21
CA LEU A 58 4.54 4.91 -0.67
C LEU A 58 3.88 6.29 -0.84
N SER A 59 4.05 7.20 0.12
CA SER A 59 3.53 8.58 0.00
C SER A 59 4.14 9.36 -1.15
N ASP A 60 5.45 9.26 -1.35
CA ASP A 60 6.15 9.93 -2.44
C ASP A 60 5.60 9.46 -3.81
N VAL A 61 5.24 8.19 -3.93
CA VAL A 61 4.57 7.64 -5.14
C VAL A 61 3.15 8.16 -5.27
N LEU A 62 2.34 8.05 -4.22
CA LEU A 62 0.94 8.50 -4.24
C LEU A 62 0.80 10.01 -4.54
N ASN A 63 1.75 10.83 -4.08
CA ASN A 63 1.76 12.28 -4.35
C ASN A 63 2.06 12.64 -5.81
N VAL A 64 2.67 11.72 -6.57
CA VAL A 64 3.00 11.91 -7.99
C VAL A 64 1.90 11.35 -8.90
N LEU A 65 1.13 10.38 -8.39
CA LEU A 65 0.02 9.77 -9.10
C LEU A 65 -1.19 10.72 -9.09
N ASP A 66 -1.40 11.45 -10.19
CA ASP A 66 -2.60 12.26 -10.42
C ASP A 66 -3.68 11.42 -11.12
N THR A 67 -4.30 10.50 -10.37
CA THR A 67 -5.29 9.54 -10.86
C THR A 67 -6.34 9.26 -9.78
N GLU A 68 -7.55 8.90 -10.20
CA GLU A 68 -8.63 8.49 -9.27
C GLU A 68 -8.44 7.06 -8.75
N GLY A 69 -7.64 6.24 -9.42
CA GLY A 69 -7.39 4.85 -9.05
C GLY A 69 -5.99 4.37 -9.41
N LEU A 70 -5.54 3.35 -8.69
CA LEU A 70 -4.26 2.68 -8.92
C LEU A 70 -4.42 1.17 -8.82
N ASN A 71 -3.52 0.45 -9.49
CA ASN A 71 -3.35 -0.98 -9.36
C ASN A 71 -2.07 -1.28 -8.56
N ILE A 72 -2.18 -2.21 -7.62
CA ILE A 72 -1.04 -2.75 -6.86
C ILE A 72 -0.89 -4.21 -7.26
N GLU A 73 0.26 -4.55 -7.83
CA GLU A 73 0.62 -5.92 -8.18
C GLU A 73 1.60 -6.48 -7.18
N LEU A 74 1.15 -7.54 -6.51
CA LEU A 74 1.89 -8.24 -5.47
C LEU A 74 2.02 -9.71 -5.87
N THR A 75 3.21 -10.28 -5.70
CA THR A 75 3.44 -11.72 -5.95
C THR A 75 3.66 -12.50 -4.66
N GLU A 76 4.64 -12.08 -3.85
CA GLU A 76 5.01 -12.72 -2.59
C GLU A 76 5.33 -11.60 -1.58
N PRO A 77 5.11 -11.79 -0.26
CA PRO A 77 5.26 -10.72 0.74
C PRO A 77 6.63 -10.03 0.78
N LEU A 78 7.69 -10.72 0.35
CA LEU A 78 9.06 -10.20 0.34
C LEU A 78 9.57 -9.84 -1.06
N ARG A 79 8.72 -9.92 -2.08
CA ARG A 79 9.06 -9.53 -3.45
C ARG A 79 8.61 -8.10 -3.74
N PRO A 80 9.32 -7.40 -4.64
CA PRO A 80 8.95 -6.03 -5.01
C PRO A 80 7.50 -5.97 -5.50
N GLY A 81 6.74 -5.01 -5.00
CA GLY A 81 5.41 -4.67 -5.49
C GLY A 81 5.50 -3.65 -6.61
N VAL A 82 4.59 -3.74 -7.58
CA VAL A 82 4.47 -2.77 -8.66
C VAL A 82 3.23 -1.91 -8.41
N ILE A 83 3.39 -0.59 -8.52
CA ILE A 83 2.30 0.39 -8.41
C ILE A 83 2.21 1.14 -9.72
N ARG A 84 1.00 1.21 -10.27
CA ARG A 84 0.70 1.97 -11.49
C ARG A 84 -0.71 2.58 -11.43
N PRO A 85 -0.92 3.77 -12.02
CA PRO A 85 -2.26 4.34 -12.12
C PRO A 85 -3.13 3.48 -13.05
N THR A 86 -4.45 3.51 -12.84
CA THR A 86 -5.39 2.73 -13.66
C THR A 86 -5.51 3.29 -15.09
N GLU A 87 -5.30 4.59 -15.28
CA GLU A 87 -5.52 5.29 -16.55
C GLU A 87 -4.25 5.53 -17.38
N ASP A 88 -3.06 5.34 -16.81
CA ASP A 88 -1.78 5.60 -17.49
C ASP A 88 -0.82 4.40 -17.37
N ALA A 89 -0.63 3.68 -18.47
CA ALA A 89 0.22 2.49 -18.53
C ALA A 89 1.72 2.82 -18.63
N ASP A 90 2.10 4.06 -18.93
CA ASP A 90 3.50 4.46 -19.11
C ASP A 90 4.20 4.79 -17.79
N TYR A 91 3.43 4.91 -16.69
CA TYR A 91 3.98 5.04 -15.34
C TYR A 91 4.11 3.68 -14.66
N LEU A 92 5.33 3.37 -14.21
CA LEU A 92 5.62 2.18 -13.42
C LEU A 92 6.51 2.55 -12.23
N CYS A 93 6.02 2.27 -11.03
CA CYS A 93 6.80 2.38 -9.81
C CYS A 93 7.00 1.00 -9.17
N VAL A 94 8.22 0.73 -8.72
CA VAL A 94 8.57 -0.47 -7.99
C VAL A 94 8.90 -0.11 -6.55
N LEU A 95 8.17 -0.70 -5.60
CA LEU A 95 8.44 -0.57 -4.17
C LEU A 95 8.94 -1.87 -3.59
N MET A 96 10.03 -1.77 -2.82
CA MET A 96 10.57 -2.88 -2.06
C MET A 96 9.77 -3.06 -0.77
N PRO A 97 9.31 -4.28 -0.44
CA PRO A 97 8.66 -4.52 0.83
C PRO A 97 9.64 -4.48 1.99
N MET A 98 9.10 -4.22 3.16
CA MET A 98 9.78 -4.35 4.45
C MET A 98 9.28 -5.62 5.13
N GLN A 99 10.16 -6.27 5.90
CA GLN A 99 9.72 -7.37 6.77
C GLN A 99 8.85 -6.81 7.89
N VAL A 100 7.64 -7.34 8.00
CA VAL A 100 6.83 -7.26 9.21
C VAL A 100 7.43 -8.27 10.19
N VAL A 101 7.92 -7.80 11.33
CA VAL A 101 8.54 -8.63 12.39
C VAL A 101 7.63 -8.82 13.58
#